data_AF-A0A0Q8TUE2-F1
#
_entry.id   AF-A0A0Q8TUE2-F1
#
_cell.length_a   1.000
_cell.length_b   1.000
_cell.length_c   1.000
_cell.angle_alpha   90.00
_cell.angle_beta   90.00
_cell.angle_gamma   90.00
#
_symmetry.space_group_name_H-M   'P 1'
#
loop_
_entity.id
_entity.type
_entity.pdbx_description
1 polymer ?
#
loop_
_entity_poly.entity_id
_entity_poly.type
_entity_poly.pdbx_seq_one_letter_code
_entity_poly.pdbx_strand_id
1 'polypeptide(L)'
;MSLPIEWVQRIFSKLTLAYGRDFLGRWEGIDLVEVHADWSHELSGFEAHPEAIAYALAHLPIKPPTVLEFRAIARLAPPPPVPRLEAPRADPQRVAEALQRLGPILQGTSTRGGKDWAHVIVNRAMSGERVTPNSLRVAREALGLHSKGQS
;
A
#
# COMPACT_ATOMS: atom_id res chain seq x y z
N MET A 1 -18.14 -14.08 -23.00
CA MET A 1 -18.36 -15.52 -23.19
C MET A 1 -18.39 -16.16 -21.81
N SER A 2 -18.91 -17.38 -21.65
CA SER A 2 -18.85 -18.09 -20.36
C SER A 2 -17.50 -18.78 -20.18
N LEU A 3 -17.11 -19.04 -18.94
CA LEU A 3 -15.86 -19.75 -18.63
C LEU A 3 -15.96 -21.21 -19.10
N PRO A 4 -14.93 -21.79 -19.76
CA PRO A 4 -14.97 -23.18 -20.19
C PRO A 4 -15.31 -24.15 -19.03
N ILE A 5 -16.19 -25.11 -19.28
CA ILE A 5 -16.69 -26.03 -18.24
C ILE A 5 -15.55 -26.82 -17.57
N GLU A 6 -14.54 -27.20 -18.34
CA GLU A 6 -13.33 -27.88 -17.87
C GLU A 6 -12.57 -27.07 -16.79
N TRP A 7 -12.60 -25.75 -16.88
CA TRP A 7 -11.97 -24.88 -15.87
C TRP A 7 -12.79 -24.88 -14.59
N VAL A 8 -14.12 -24.82 -14.69
CA VAL A 8 -15.01 -24.94 -13.54
C VAL A 8 -14.80 -26.27 -12.82
N GLN A 9 -14.70 -27.38 -13.56
CA GLN A 9 -14.44 -28.69 -12.97
C GLN A 9 -13.09 -28.76 -12.25
N ARG A 10 -12.05 -28.11 -12.77
CA ARG A 10 -10.75 -27.99 -12.08
C ARG A 10 -10.83 -27.15 -10.82
N ILE A 11 -11.60 -26.06 -10.83
CA ILE A 11 -11.87 -25.25 -9.64
C ILE A 11 -12.61 -26.11 -8.59
N PHE A 12 -13.67 -26.80 -8.97
CA PHE A 12 -14.42 -27.71 -8.09
C PHE A 12 -13.54 -28.81 -7.52
N SER A 13 -12.65 -29.39 -8.34
CA SER A 13 -11.67 -30.38 -7.88
C SER A 13 -10.77 -29.80 -6.80
N LYS A 14 -10.23 -28.59 -6.99
CA LYS A 14 -9.37 -27.93 -6.01
C LYS A 14 -10.11 -27.53 -4.74
N LEU A 15 -11.34 -27.02 -4.85
CA LEU A 15 -12.18 -26.65 -3.70
C LEU A 15 -12.60 -27.89 -2.90
N THR A 16 -12.95 -28.99 -3.58
CA THR A 16 -13.21 -30.28 -2.93
C THR A 16 -11.99 -30.80 -2.19
N LEU A 17 -10.78 -30.64 -2.73
CA LEU A 17 -9.55 -31.02 -2.01
C LEU A 17 -9.27 -30.14 -0.78
N ALA A 18 -9.63 -28.85 -0.84
CA ALA A 18 -9.38 -27.90 0.26
C ALA A 18 -10.39 -28.04 1.40
N TYR A 19 -11.67 -28.30 1.08
CA TYR A 19 -12.77 -28.25 2.03
C TYR A 19 -13.48 -29.60 2.24
N GLY A 20 -13.22 -30.59 1.39
CA GLY A 20 -13.84 -31.90 1.45
C GLY A 20 -15.37 -31.84 1.33
N ARG A 21 -16.03 -32.57 2.23
CA ARG A 21 -17.50 -32.67 2.28
C ARG A 21 -18.18 -31.31 2.43
N ASP A 22 -17.58 -30.36 3.14
CA ASP A 22 -18.22 -29.06 3.43
C ASP A 22 -18.49 -28.24 2.17
N PHE A 23 -17.68 -28.42 1.12
CA PHE A 23 -17.93 -27.80 -0.18
C PHE A 23 -19.02 -28.53 -0.96
N LEU A 24 -18.91 -29.86 -1.08
CA LEU A 24 -19.86 -30.67 -1.85
C LEU A 24 -21.26 -30.69 -1.23
N GLY A 25 -21.37 -30.68 0.10
CA GLY A 25 -22.65 -30.68 0.82
C GLY A 25 -23.52 -29.46 0.54
N ARG A 26 -22.96 -28.36 0.01
CA ARG A 26 -23.73 -27.18 -0.41
C ARG A 26 -24.65 -27.45 -1.60
N TRP A 27 -24.31 -28.45 -2.40
CA TRP A 27 -25.00 -28.80 -3.64
C TRP A 27 -25.74 -30.14 -3.52
N GLU A 28 -25.91 -30.65 -2.31
CA GLU A 28 -26.65 -31.90 -2.07
C GLU A 28 -28.11 -31.73 -2.50
N GLY A 29 -28.58 -32.61 -3.40
CA GLY A 29 -29.92 -32.54 -3.99
C GLY A 29 -30.05 -31.61 -5.20
N ILE A 30 -28.96 -31.00 -5.67
CA ILE A 30 -28.93 -30.17 -6.89
C ILE A 30 -28.10 -30.89 -7.96
N ASP A 31 -28.49 -30.77 -9.23
CA ASP A 31 -27.70 -31.30 -10.34
C ASP A 31 -26.38 -30.52 -10.47
N LEU A 32 -25.25 -31.21 -10.30
CA LEU A 32 -23.92 -30.62 -10.44
C LEU A 32 -23.65 -30.07 -11.86
N VAL A 33 -24.33 -30.57 -12.89
CA VAL A 33 -24.23 -30.01 -14.24
C VAL A 33 -24.79 -28.59 -14.28
N GLU A 34 -25.94 -28.35 -13.63
CA GLU A 34 -26.52 -27.01 -13.51
C GLU A 34 -25.64 -26.09 -12.66
N VAL A 35 -25.08 -26.60 -11.56
CA VAL A 35 -24.14 -25.83 -10.72
C VAL A 35 -22.89 -25.43 -11.51
N HIS A 36 -22.32 -26.35 -12.30
CA HIS A 36 -21.16 -26.02 -13.12
C HIS A 36 -21.52 -25.01 -14.22
N ALA A 37 -22.73 -25.08 -14.79
CA ALA A 37 -23.20 -24.11 -15.78
C ALA A 37 -23.37 -22.71 -15.16
N ASP A 38 -23.93 -22.61 -13.96
CA ASP A 38 -24.02 -21.37 -13.20
C ASP A 38 -22.64 -20.78 -12.90
N TRP A 39 -21.70 -21.60 -12.43
CA TRP A 39 -20.31 -21.18 -12.20
C TRP A 39 -19.61 -20.72 -13.48
N SER A 40 -19.85 -21.42 -14.59
CA SER A 40 -19.35 -21.04 -15.92
C SER A 40 -19.86 -19.66 -16.34
N HIS A 41 -21.14 -19.37 -16.09
CA HIS A 41 -21.75 -18.09 -16.41
C HIS A 41 -21.21 -16.96 -15.52
N GLU A 42 -21.20 -17.16 -14.20
CA GLU A 42 -20.79 -16.14 -13.24
C GLU A 42 -19.30 -15.78 -13.33
N LEU A 43 -18.46 -16.75 -13.68
CA LEU A 43 -17.03 -16.54 -13.89
C LEU A 43 -16.67 -16.11 -15.33
N SER A 44 -17.67 -15.69 -16.11
CA SER A 44 -17.43 -15.06 -17.41
C SER A 44 -16.49 -13.85 -17.33
N GLY A 45 -15.62 -13.72 -18.33
CA GLY A 45 -14.59 -12.69 -18.43
C GLY A 45 -13.24 -13.11 -17.86
N PHE A 46 -13.17 -14.12 -17.00
CA PHE A 46 -11.90 -14.60 -16.45
C PHE A 46 -11.13 -15.51 -17.42
N GLU A 47 -11.72 -15.91 -18.56
CA GLU A 47 -10.99 -16.61 -19.62
C GLU A 47 -9.82 -15.79 -20.17
N ALA A 48 -9.93 -14.45 -20.13
CA ALA A 48 -8.86 -13.54 -20.52
C ALA A 48 -7.83 -13.30 -19.40
N HIS A 49 -8.15 -13.69 -18.16
CA HIS A 49 -7.38 -13.41 -16.94
C HIS A 49 -7.27 -14.65 -16.04
N PRO A 50 -6.65 -15.76 -16.51
CA PRO A 50 -6.49 -16.98 -15.71
C PRO A 50 -5.74 -16.74 -14.38
N GLU A 51 -4.87 -15.74 -14.32
CA GLU A 51 -4.15 -15.33 -13.11
C GLU A 51 -5.10 -14.92 -11.98
N ALA A 52 -6.28 -14.38 -12.29
CA ALA A 52 -7.27 -14.00 -11.30
C ALA A 52 -7.92 -15.22 -10.61
N ILE A 53 -8.17 -16.28 -11.39
CA ILE A 53 -8.66 -17.56 -10.85
C ILE A 53 -7.56 -18.20 -9.99
N ALA A 54 -6.30 -18.17 -10.44
CA ALA A 54 -5.18 -18.67 -9.67
C ALA A 54 -5.01 -17.90 -8.34
N TYR A 55 -5.18 -16.59 -8.37
CA TYR A 55 -5.17 -15.74 -7.18
C TYR A 55 -6.28 -16.15 -6.20
N ALA A 56 -7.51 -16.36 -6.67
CA ALA A 56 -8.61 -16.80 -5.82
C ALA A 56 -8.35 -18.17 -5.17
N LEU A 57 -7.80 -19.12 -5.92
CA LEU A 57 -7.43 -20.44 -5.40
C LEU A 57 -6.28 -20.40 -4.37
N ALA A 58 -5.45 -19.35 -4.39
CA ALA A 58 -4.40 -19.14 -3.40
C ALA A 58 -4.89 -18.40 -2.13
N HIS A 59 -6.02 -17.67 -2.22
CA HIS A 59 -6.56 -16.83 -1.15
C HIS A 59 -7.94 -17.34 -0.69
N LEU A 60 -8.04 -18.66 -0.53
CA LEU A 60 -9.27 -19.33 -0.15
C LEU A 60 -9.65 -19.02 1.32
N PRO A 61 -10.92 -18.69 1.61
CA PRO A 61 -11.40 -18.42 2.96
C PRO A 61 -11.49 -19.71 3.81
N ILE A 62 -11.68 -19.58 5.13
CA ILE A 62 -11.80 -20.74 6.03
C ILE A 62 -13.04 -21.60 5.68
N LYS A 63 -14.15 -20.96 5.31
CA LYS A 63 -15.38 -21.66 4.87
C LYS A 63 -15.38 -21.77 3.34
N PRO A 64 -15.93 -22.86 2.76
CA PRO A 64 -16.02 -22.99 1.31
C PRO A 64 -16.76 -21.80 0.68
N PRO A 65 -16.24 -21.15 -0.38
CA PRO A 65 -16.92 -20.03 -1.02
C PRO A 65 -18.05 -20.50 -1.96
N THR A 66 -19.08 -19.67 -2.10
CA THR A 66 -20.01 -19.68 -3.23
C THR A 66 -19.35 -19.09 -4.48
N VAL A 67 -19.99 -19.22 -5.65
CA VAL A 67 -19.46 -18.65 -6.90
C VAL A 67 -19.25 -17.14 -6.82
N LEU A 68 -20.18 -16.42 -6.19
CA LEU A 68 -20.12 -14.96 -6.08
C LEU A 68 -18.98 -14.52 -5.16
N GLU A 69 -18.77 -15.25 -4.06
CA GLU A 69 -17.63 -15.02 -3.15
C GLU A 69 -16.31 -15.34 -3.84
N PHE A 70 -16.23 -16.46 -4.55
CA PHE A 70 -15.04 -16.83 -5.31
C PHE A 70 -14.70 -15.78 -6.38
N ARG A 71 -15.72 -15.30 -7.11
CA ARG A 71 -15.61 -14.20 -8.08
C ARG A 71 -15.12 -12.91 -7.43
N ALA A 72 -15.61 -12.58 -6.24
CA ALA A 72 -15.16 -11.41 -5.50
C ALA A 72 -13.67 -11.50 -5.16
N ILE A 73 -13.19 -12.67 -4.72
CA ILE A 73 -11.76 -12.89 -4.44
C ILE A 73 -10.94 -12.79 -5.73
N ALA A 74 -11.40 -13.38 -6.83
CA ALA A 74 -10.71 -13.32 -8.11
C ALA A 74 -10.54 -11.88 -8.62
N ARG A 75 -11.53 -11.01 -8.38
CA ARG A 75 -11.46 -9.57 -8.73
C ARG A 75 -10.42 -8.78 -7.91
N LEU A 76 -9.96 -9.30 -6.77
CA LEU A 76 -8.92 -8.68 -5.96
C LEU A 76 -7.50 -8.99 -6.50
N ALA A 77 -7.39 -9.79 -7.56
CA ALA A 77 -6.11 -10.12 -8.17
C ALA A 77 -5.37 -8.83 -8.61
N PRO A 78 -4.09 -8.67 -8.22
CA PRO A 78 -3.30 -7.53 -8.66
C PRO A 78 -3.23 -7.46 -10.19
N PRO A 79 -3.25 -6.25 -10.78
CA PRO A 79 -3.11 -6.10 -12.22
C PRO A 79 -1.75 -6.66 -12.66
N PRO A 80 -1.66 -7.30 -13.84
CA PRO A 80 -0.41 -7.82 -14.35
C PRO A 80 0.62 -6.68 -14.45
N PRO A 81 1.91 -6.96 -14.17
CA PRO A 81 2.95 -5.95 -14.30
C PRO A 81 3.04 -5.51 -15.77
N VAL A 82 2.52 -4.33 -16.06
CA VAL A 82 2.68 -3.70 -17.37
C VAL A 82 4.15 -3.30 -17.53
N PRO A 83 4.82 -3.68 -18.63
CA PRO A 83 6.15 -3.17 -18.95
C PRO A 83 6.10 -1.65 -18.93
N ARG A 84 6.87 -1.03 -18.03
CA ARG A 84 7.01 0.43 -18.02
C ARG A 84 7.60 0.83 -19.36
N LEU A 85 6.88 1.67 -20.10
CA LEU A 85 7.48 2.41 -21.21
C LEU A 85 8.69 3.16 -20.66
N GLU A 86 9.82 3.11 -21.38
CA GLU A 86 10.98 3.92 -21.02
C GLU A 86 10.52 5.37 -20.91
N ALA A 87 10.83 6.01 -19.77
CA ALA A 87 10.47 7.41 -19.58
C ALA A 87 11.07 8.20 -20.76
N PRO A 88 10.29 9.06 -21.45
CA PRO A 88 10.85 9.91 -22.48
C PRO A 88 12.05 10.65 -21.89
N ARG A 89 13.22 10.60 -22.57
CA ARG A 89 14.40 11.35 -22.13
C ARG A 89 13.95 12.80 -21.89
N ALA A 90 14.02 13.22 -20.64
CA ALA A 90 13.64 14.58 -20.28
C ALA A 90 14.51 15.54 -21.10
N ASP A 91 13.86 16.46 -21.79
CA ASP A 91 14.55 17.55 -22.49
C ASP A 91 15.42 18.29 -21.46
N PRO A 92 16.76 18.30 -21.62
CA PRO A 92 17.66 18.89 -20.65
C PRO A 92 17.35 20.36 -20.35
N GLN A 93 16.74 21.10 -21.29
CA GLN A 93 16.29 22.48 -21.05
C GLN A 93 15.16 22.55 -20.04
N ARG A 94 14.16 21.66 -20.13
CA ARG A 94 13.03 21.62 -19.19
C ARG A 94 13.46 21.20 -17.79
N VAL A 95 14.45 20.30 -17.69
CA VAL A 95 15.04 19.91 -16.41
C VAL A 95 15.77 21.08 -15.77
N ALA A 96 16.56 21.83 -16.54
CA ALA A 96 17.27 23.02 -16.05
C ALA A 96 16.30 24.11 -15.57
N GLU A 97 15.24 24.39 -16.32
CA GLU A 97 14.20 25.35 -15.92
C GLU A 97 13.48 24.92 -14.63
N ALA A 98 13.14 23.63 -14.50
CA ALA A 98 12.50 23.11 -13.30
C ALA A 98 13.43 23.22 -12.08
N LEU A 99 14.72 22.89 -12.23
CA LEU A 99 15.72 23.02 -11.17
C LEU A 99 15.92 24.50 -10.77
N GLN A 100 15.92 25.43 -11.73
CA GLN A 100 16.00 26.86 -11.45
C GLN A 100 14.78 27.37 -10.66
N ARG A 101 13.57 26.91 -10.99
CA ARG A 101 12.36 27.25 -10.24
C ARG A 101 12.36 26.70 -8.81
N LEU A 102 13.02 25.56 -8.58
CA LEU A 102 13.15 24.95 -7.25
C LEU A 102 14.27 25.58 -6.40
N GLY A 103 15.28 26.19 -7.03
CA GLY A 103 16.40 26.84 -6.35
C GLY A 103 15.99 27.81 -5.23
N PRO A 104 15.06 28.76 -5.46
CA PRO A 104 14.57 29.68 -4.44
C PRO A 104 13.84 29.00 -3.27
N ILE A 105 13.11 27.91 -3.54
CA ILE A 105 12.36 27.16 -2.52
C ILE A 105 13.32 26.40 -1.61
N LEU A 106 14.36 25.79 -2.19
CA LEU A 106 15.42 25.10 -1.47
C LEU A 106 16.33 26.09 -0.71
N GLN A 107 16.57 27.28 -1.26
CA GLN A 107 17.27 28.36 -0.56
C GLN A 107 16.45 28.92 0.61
N GLY A 108 15.12 28.98 0.51
CA GLY A 108 14.25 29.30 1.66
C GLY A 108 14.26 28.25 2.78
N THR A 109 14.74 27.04 2.48
CA THR A 109 14.94 25.95 3.44
C THR A 109 16.40 25.80 3.89
N SER A 110 17.29 26.75 3.56
CA SER A 110 18.67 26.73 4.05
C SER A 110 18.70 26.88 5.57
N THR A 111 18.85 25.74 6.24
CA THR A 111 19.66 25.56 7.45
C THR A 111 19.72 26.77 8.38
N ARG A 112 18.65 27.00 9.14
CA ARG A 112 18.92 27.28 10.55
C ARG A 112 19.56 26.00 11.06
N GLY A 113 20.84 26.01 11.41
CA GLY A 113 21.48 24.90 12.10
C GLY A 113 20.51 24.40 13.19
N GLY A 114 20.40 23.09 13.39
CA GLY A 114 19.38 22.52 14.29
C GLY A 114 19.38 23.09 15.72
N LYS A 115 20.37 23.91 16.07
CA LYS A 115 20.57 24.60 17.34
C LYS A 115 20.57 26.14 17.25
N ASP A 116 20.33 26.74 16.09
CA ASP A 116 20.35 28.21 15.92
C ASP A 116 19.29 28.89 16.79
N TRP A 117 18.12 28.26 16.94
CA TRP A 117 17.08 28.71 17.85
C TRP A 117 17.59 28.80 19.30
N ALA A 118 18.50 27.91 19.71
CA ALA A 118 19.06 27.88 21.06
C ALA A 118 20.07 29.02 21.29
N HIS A 119 20.91 29.32 20.30
CA HIS A 119 21.80 30.49 20.33
C HIS A 119 21.02 31.80 20.45
N VAL A 120 19.91 31.93 19.73
CA VAL A 120 19.04 33.12 19.82
C VAL A 120 18.48 33.31 21.22
N ILE A 121 17.97 32.25 21.85
CA ILE A 121 17.39 32.30 23.19
C ILE A 121 18.44 32.65 24.26
N VAL A 122 19.64 32.07 24.17
CA VAL A 122 20.74 32.36 25.11
C VAL A 122 21.22 33.80 24.95
N ASN A 123 21.38 34.30 23.73
CA ASN A 123 21.82 35.68 23.49
C ASN A 123 20.81 36.71 24.02
N ARG A 124 19.50 36.46 23.86
CA ARG A 124 18.45 37.33 24.43
C ARG A 124 18.50 37.39 25.95
N ALA A 125 18.69 36.25 26.61
CA ALA A 125 18.83 36.21 28.06
C ALA A 125 20.12 36.91 28.52
N MET A 126 21.23 36.77 27.78
CA MET A 126 22.49 37.47 28.06
C MET A 126 22.40 38.98 27.85
N SER A 127 21.58 39.45 26.91
CA SER A 127 21.31 40.88 26.70
C SER A 127 20.34 41.49 27.72
N GLY A 128 19.94 40.75 28.76
CA GLY A 128 19.05 41.21 29.82
C GLY A 128 17.57 41.19 29.45
N GLU A 129 17.20 40.58 28.33
CA GLU A 129 15.79 40.41 27.96
C GLU A 129 15.15 39.32 28.83
N ARG A 130 13.88 39.52 29.20
CA ARG A 130 13.14 38.54 29.99
C ARG A 130 12.77 37.34 29.13
N VAL A 131 13.51 36.25 29.28
CA VAL A 131 13.25 34.94 28.68
C VAL A 131 12.69 34.00 29.74
N THR A 132 11.67 33.20 29.39
CA THR A 132 11.08 32.21 30.30
C THR A 132 12.16 31.21 30.79
N PRO A 133 12.23 30.90 32.10
CA PRO A 133 13.28 30.04 32.66
C PRO A 133 13.41 28.68 31.97
N ASN A 134 12.29 28.06 31.60
CA ASN A 134 12.28 26.78 30.92
C ASN A 134 12.86 26.84 29.50
N SER A 135 12.55 27.89 28.73
CA SER A 135 13.10 28.10 27.38
C SER A 135 14.61 28.30 27.42
N LEU A 136 15.12 29.02 28.41
CA LEU A 136 16.55 29.24 28.62
C LEU A 136 17.27 27.94 29.01
N ARG A 137 16.65 27.09 29.86
CA ARG A 137 17.19 25.78 30.23
C ARG A 137 17.33 24.86 29.01
N VAL A 138 16.26 24.69 28.24
CA VAL A 138 16.25 23.79 27.07
C VAL A 138 17.20 24.30 25.97
N ALA A 139 17.32 25.62 25.79
CA ALA A 139 18.31 26.19 24.89
C ALA A 139 19.76 25.92 25.34
N ARG A 140 20.06 26.05 26.64
CA ARG A 140 21.40 25.73 27.19
C ARG A 140 21.72 24.24 27.05
N GLU A 141 20.76 23.36 27.33
CA GLU A 141 20.89 21.90 27.14
C GLU A 141 21.15 21.53 25.67
N ALA A 142 20.41 22.12 24.73
CA ALA A 142 20.63 21.89 23.30
C ALA A 142 22.05 22.29 22.84
N LEU A 143 22.63 23.33 23.47
CA LEU A 143 24.00 23.79 23.23
C LEU A 143 25.06 23.05 24.06
N GLY A 144 24.68 22.10 24.93
CA GLY A 144 25.61 21.38 25.82
C GLY A 144 26.18 22.24 26.96
N LEU A 145 25.58 23.40 27.24
CA LEU A 145 25.95 24.33 28.30
C LEU A 145 25.32 23.88 29.63
N HIS A 146 25.74 22.75 30.17
CA HIS A 146 25.27 22.27 31.47
C HIS A 146 25.91 23.06 32.61
N SER A 147 25.10 23.75 33.45
CA SER A 147 25.55 24.11 34.79
C SER A 147 25.44 22.87 35.67
N LYS A 148 26.56 22.34 36.14
CA LYS A 148 26.56 21.40 37.27
C LYS A 148 25.89 22.11 38.46
N GLY A 149 24.83 21.51 38.99
CA GLY A 149 24.35 21.79 40.34
C GLY A 149 22.94 22.36 40.42
N GLN A 150 22.00 21.50 40.82
CA GLN A 150 21.20 21.72 42.03
C GLN A 150 20.56 20.38 42.43
N SER A 151 21.12 19.78 43.47
CA SER A 151 20.40 18.95 44.44
C SER A 151 19.36 19.80 45.17
#